data_AF-A0AAR2K4T4-F1
#
_entry.id   AF-A0AAR2K4T4-F1
#
_cell.length_a   1.000
_cell.length_b   1.000
_cell.length_c   1.000
_cell.angle_alpha   90.00
_cell.angle_beta   90.00
_cell.angle_gamma   90.00
#
_symmetry.space_group_name_H-M   'P 1'
#
loop_
_entity.id
_entity.type
_entity.pdbx_description
1 polymer ?
#
loop_
_entity_poly.entity_id
_entity_poly.type
_entity_poly.pdbx_seq_one_letter_code
_entity_poly.pdbx_strand_id
1 'polypeptide(L)' 'MKVINQIQGTFTGFDEYMNLVLDDAEEVHMKTKNRKPLGRIMLKGDNITLLQSVSN' A
#
# COMPACT_ATOMS: atom_id res chain seq x y z
N MET A 1 4.49 -16.22 -5.23
CA MET A 1 3.25 -15.46 -5.53
C MET A 1 3.64 -14.19 -6.28
N LYS A 2 3.16 -14.00 -7.52
CA LYS A 2 3.52 -12.82 -8.32
C LYS A 2 2.51 -11.71 -8.05
N VAL A 3 2.87 -10.80 -7.15
CA VAL A 3 2.04 -9.63 -6.83
C VAL A 3 2.13 -8.66 -8.02
N ILE A 4 0.98 -8.38 -8.64
CA ILE A 4 0.89 -7.47 -9.81
C ILE A 4 0.64 -6.02 -9.40
N ASN A 5 -0.03 -5.80 -8.28
CA ASN A 5 -0.39 -4.48 -7.77
C ASN A 5 0.22 -4.27 -6.38
N GLN A 6 0.84 -3.11 -6.17
CA GLN A 6 1.31 -2.67 -4.86
C GLN A 6 0.57 -1.41 -4.46
N ILE A 7 0.23 -1.30 -3.19
CA ILE A 7 -0.24 -0.05 -2.61
C ILE A 7 0.98 0.65 -2.00
N GLN A 8 1.22 1.89 -2.43
CA GLN A 8 2.27 2.75 -1.89
C GLN A 8 1.61 4.00 -1.34
N GLY A 9 2.19 4.58 -0.29
CA GLY A 9 1.67 5.79 0.33
C GLY A 9 2.49 6.17 1.55
N THR A 10 2.16 7.32 2.13
CA THR A 10 2.76 7.80 3.37
C THR A 10 2.12 7.07 4.55
N PHE A 11 2.93 6.38 5.34
CA PHE A 11 2.44 5.67 6.51
C PHE A 11 2.00 6.63 7.62
N THR A 12 0.74 6.53 8.04
CA THR A 12 0.15 7.43 9.06
C THR A 12 -0.08 6.74 10.39
N GLY A 13 -0.41 5.44 10.40
CA GLY A 13 -0.65 4.70 11.63
C GLY A 13 -1.09 3.26 11.42
N PHE A 14 -1.16 2.50 12.51
CA PHE A 14 -1.56 1.09 12.54
C PHE A 14 -2.22 0.69 13.86
N ASP A 15 -2.87 -0.47 13.89
CA ASP A 15 -3.47 -1.08 15.09
C ASP A 15 -2.90 -2.49 15.38
N GLU A 16 -3.42 -3.13 16.45
CA GLU A 16 -3.01 -4.48 16.87
C GLU A 16 -3.34 -5.59 15.86
N TYR A 17 -4.25 -5.32 14.92
CA TYR A 17 -4.64 -6.22 13.85
C TYR A 17 -3.87 -5.95 12.55
N MET A 18 -2.87 -5.05 12.59
CA MET A 18 -2.09 -4.61 11.44
C MET A 18 -2.94 -3.95 10.35
N ASN A 19 -4.10 -3.39 10.69
CA ASN A 19 -4.76 -2.47 9.78
C ASN A 19 -3.92 -1.21 9.68
N LEU A 20 -3.68 -0.73 8.47
CA LEU A 20 -2.78 0.40 8.22
C LEU A 20 -3.55 1.57 7.63
N VAL A 21 -3.22 2.78 8.03
CA VAL A 21 -3.69 4.01 7.38
C VAL A 21 -2.55 4.60 6.57
N LEU A 22 -2.83 4.83 5.28
CA LEU A 22 -1.91 5.47 4.35
C LEU A 22 -2.50 6.78 3.83
N ASP A 23 -1.69 7.83 3.83
CA ASP A 23 -1.93 9.10 3.13
C ASP A 23 -1.30 9.10 1.75
N ASP A 24 -1.83 9.95 0.85
CA ASP A 24 -1.37 10.10 -0.54
C ASP A 24 -1.17 8.77 -1.27
N ALA A 25 -2.02 7.78 -0.96
CA ALA A 25 -1.81 6.43 -1.45
C ALA A 25 -2.12 6.31 -2.93
N GLU A 26 -1.42 5.38 -3.58
CA GLU A 26 -1.55 5.04 -4.98
C GLU A 26 -1.45 3.53 -5.19
N GLU A 27 -2.21 3.03 -6.14
CA GLU A 27 -2.06 1.67 -6.65
C GLU A 27 -1.06 1.67 -7.80
N VAL A 28 0.01 0.89 -7.64
CA VAL A 28 1.10 0.75 -8.61
C VAL A 28 1.03 -0.61 -9.27
N HIS A 29 0.74 -0.63 -10.56
CA HIS A 29 0.80 -1.86 -11.35
C HIS A 29 2.25 -2.15 -11.75
N MET A 30 2.87 -3.16 -11.15
CA MET A 30 4.33 -3.38 -11.16
C MET A 30 4.90 -3.65 -12.56
N LYS A 31 4.10 -4.21 -13.48
CA LYS A 31 4.53 -4.51 -14.87
C LYS A 31 4.46 -3.31 -15.80
N THR A 32 3.39 -2.52 -15.70
CA THR A 32 3.13 -1.40 -16.62
C THR A 32 3.57 -0.06 -16.03
N LYS A 33 3.92 -0.04 -14.74
CA LYS A 33 4.25 1.17 -13.96
C LYS A 33 3.12 2.20 -13.94
N ASN A 34 1.89 1.80 -14.29
CA ASN A 34 0.73 2.67 -14.16
C ASN A 34 0.44 2.90 -12.67
N ARG A 35 0.18 4.15 -12.32
CA ARG A 35 -0.09 4.64 -10.97
C ARG A 35 -1.49 5.23 -10.93
N LYS A 36 -2.32 4.71 -10.05
CA LYS A 36 -3.68 5.21 -9.84
C LYS A 36 -3.78 5.84 -8.45
N PRO A 37 -4.02 7.16 -8.33
CA PRO A 37 -4.17 7.80 -7.04
C PRO A 37 -5.43 7.30 -6.32
N LEU A 38 -5.31 7.08 -5.02
CA LEU A 38 -6.37 6.62 -4.12
C LEU A 38 -6.64 7.63 -2.99
N GLY A 39 -5.65 8.43 -2.61
CA GLY A 39 -5.76 9.39 -1.51
C GLY A 39 -5.58 8.71 -0.15
N ARG A 40 -6.31 9.14 0.88
CA ARG A 40 -6.27 8.52 2.21
C ARG A 40 -7.08 7.23 2.23
N ILE A 41 -6.43 6.12 2.59
CA ILE A 41 -7.05 4.80 2.64
C ILE A 41 -6.67 4.03 3.90
N MET A 42 -7.48 3.02 4.24
CA MET A 42 -7.19 2.03 5.27
C MET A 42 -7.04 0.66 4.61
N LEU A 43 -5.92 -0.01 4.84
CA LEU A 43 -5.67 -1.38 4.42
C LEU A 43 -5.97 -2.33 5.58
N LYS A 44 -6.72 -3.40 5.30
CA LYS A 44 -6.98 -4.43 6.33
C LYS A 44 -5.77 -5.34 6.48
N GLY A 45 -5.37 -5.62 7.72
CA GLY A 45 -4.13 -6.36 8.03
C GLY A 45 -4.10 -7.79 7.50
N ASP A 46 -5.26 -8.44 7.43
CA ASP A 46 -5.45 -9.78 6.85
C ASP A 46 -5.11 -9.87 5.35
N ASN A 47 -5.13 -8.74 4.64
CA ASN A 47 -4.84 -8.66 3.20
C ASN A 47 -3.39 -8.20 2.92
N ILE A 48 -2.57 -7.99 3.95
CA ILE A 48 -1.19 -7.49 3.80
C ILE A 48 -0.23 -8.68 3.77
N THR A 49 0.44 -8.87 2.63
CA THR A 49 1.44 -9.94 2.48
C THR A 49 2.86 -9.48 2.80
N LEU A 50 3.22 -8.24 2.44
CA LEU A 50 4.55 -7.68 2.59
C LEU A 50 4.44 -6.18 2.85
N LEU A 51 5.16 -5.70 3.86
CA LEU A 51 5.38 -4.28 4.11
C LEU A 51 6.85 -3.97 3.86
N GLN A 52 7.12 -2.97 3.03
CA GLN A 52 8.48 -2.57 2.69
C GLN A 52 8.57 -1.04 2.60
N SER A 53 9.69 -0.48 3.05
CA SER A 53 10.01 0.91 2.77
C SER A 53 10.31 1.09 1.29
N VAL A 54 9.85 2.19 0.71
CA VAL A 54 10.18 2.55 -0.67
C VAL A 54 11.33 3.54 -0.60
N SER A 55 12.53 3.08 -0.92
CA SER A 55 13.69 3.97 -1.07
C SER A 55 13.64 4.59 -2.47
N ASN A 56 13.56 5.92 -2.54
CA ASN A 56 13.83 6.68 -3.76
C ASN A 56 15.32 7.01 -3.86
#